data_AF-A0A941UHI8-F1
#
_entry.id   AF-A0A941UHI8-F1
#
_cell.length_a   1.000
_cell.length_b   1.000
_cell.length_c   1.000
_cell.angle_alpha   90.00
_cell.angle_beta   90.00
_cell.angle_gamma   90.00
#
_symmetry.space_group_name_H-M   'P 1'
#
loop_
_entity.id
_entity.type
_entity.pdbx_description
1 polymer ?
#
loop_
_entity_poly.entity_id
_entity_poly.type
_entity_poly.pdbx_seq_one_letter_code
_entity_poly.pdbx_strand_id
1 'polypeptide(L)'
;MAELTIEKKVDLDELKRVGIIAQNQKDTFLIRLRTVGGDLTARELNIITDVAKRYGRGEVHLTTRQGVEVPHVNVDDLEAARNELEQGGIVLGVCGPRGRGIVACPGTAVCTSAIIETKELAAELDSQYFRQQAPHKFKIGVSGCPNSCSKPIENDVGVMGGVLPAWDKEACISCRLCVSICPVNAIEEKGSAFVLDEKKCIYCGLCIKNCSTSAWTAKKTGYTLFLGGTLGKKPRLGTKAKALIETKEELLGHVENAFQFYLAHGKKKERFGHTLDRIGVDKAFAEIFAETKGPEGKKGVHQSSAGKSGSVLDLLGVCCPMNFVRSKLAIEKIKTGERLEILLDDGEPIVNVTRSLKDEGHTVLKVDPENGYFRVLVEKRQTCT
;
A
#
# COMPACT_ATOMS: atom_id res chain seq x y z
N MET A 1 -5.33 -38.29 4.57
CA MET A 1 -5.13 -37.04 5.35
C MET A 1 -4.08 -37.37 6.39
N ALA A 2 -2.85 -36.90 6.22
CA ALA A 2 -1.81 -37.13 7.22
C ALA A 2 -2.08 -36.19 8.41
N GLU A 3 -2.29 -36.77 9.58
CA GLU A 3 -2.42 -36.04 10.84
C GLU A 3 -1.10 -35.31 11.12
N LEU A 4 -1.19 -33.98 11.23
CA LEU A 4 -0.09 -33.12 11.67
C LEU A 4 0.12 -33.32 13.17
N THR A 5 1.01 -34.24 13.55
CA THR A 5 1.55 -34.30 14.92
C THR A 5 2.65 -33.25 15.07
N ILE A 6 2.23 -32.00 15.29
CA ILE A 6 3.15 -30.94 15.72
C ILE A 6 3.37 -31.15 17.23
N GLU A 7 4.46 -31.80 17.61
CA GLU A 7 4.84 -32.06 19.02
C GLU A 7 5.18 -30.75 19.78
N LYS A 8 5.36 -29.63 19.08
CA LYS A 8 5.51 -28.28 19.65
C LYS A 8 4.20 -27.51 19.50
N LYS A 9 3.66 -26.95 20.58
CA LYS A 9 2.49 -26.05 20.55
C LYS A 9 2.84 -24.74 19.83
N VAL A 10 2.83 -24.76 18.50
CA VAL A 10 3.00 -23.57 17.67
C VAL A 10 1.62 -23.08 17.24
N ASP A 11 1.29 -21.83 17.55
CA ASP A 11 0.04 -21.22 17.07
C ASP A 11 0.15 -20.93 15.56
N LEU A 12 -0.41 -21.85 14.77
CA LEU A 12 -0.42 -21.74 13.30
C LEU A 12 -1.16 -20.51 12.80
N ASP A 13 -2.16 -20.01 13.54
CA ASP A 13 -2.91 -18.82 13.15
C ASP A 13 -2.13 -17.54 13.47
N GLU A 14 -1.32 -17.53 14.51
CA GLU A 14 -0.33 -16.48 14.77
C GLU A 14 0.76 -16.45 13.70
N LEU A 15 1.37 -17.59 13.36
CA LEU A 15 2.37 -17.67 12.29
C LEU A 15 1.82 -17.16 10.95
N LYS A 16 0.60 -17.54 10.59
CA LYS A 16 -0.05 -17.04 9.37
C LYS A 16 -0.24 -15.52 9.41
N ARG A 17 -0.49 -14.91 10.58
CA ARG A 17 -0.65 -13.45 10.67
C ARG A 17 0.62 -12.73 10.23
N VAL A 18 1.79 -13.28 10.56
CA VAL A 18 3.11 -12.73 10.23
C VAL A 18 3.71 -13.31 8.93
N GLY A 19 2.91 -13.99 8.11
CA GLY A 19 3.37 -14.45 6.78
C GLY A 19 4.11 -15.78 6.78
N ILE A 20 4.11 -16.52 7.88
CA ILE A 20 4.67 -17.87 7.97
C ILE A 20 3.55 -18.90 7.78
N ILE A 21 3.70 -19.80 6.81
CA ILE A 21 2.62 -20.67 6.34
C ILE A 21 3.09 -22.13 6.41
N ALA A 22 2.39 -22.97 7.18
CA ALA A 22 2.67 -24.40 7.24
C ALA A 22 2.51 -25.04 5.85
N GLN A 23 3.45 -25.92 5.50
CA GLN A 23 3.43 -26.70 4.28
C GLN A 23 2.90 -28.13 4.53
N ASN A 24 2.72 -28.88 3.44
CA ASN A 24 2.30 -30.28 3.53
C ASN A 24 3.43 -31.19 4.04
N GLN A 25 4.69 -30.77 3.88
CA GLN A 25 5.85 -31.46 4.42
C GLN A 25 5.88 -31.31 5.95
N LYS A 26 6.26 -32.38 6.65
CA LYS A 26 6.32 -32.42 8.11
C LYS A 26 7.22 -31.30 8.64
N ASP A 27 6.73 -30.59 9.66
CA ASP A 27 7.45 -29.53 10.39
C ASP A 27 8.08 -28.47 9.48
N THR A 28 7.48 -28.22 8.32
CA THR A 28 8.05 -27.36 7.29
C THR A 28 7.12 -26.18 6.98
N PHE A 29 7.72 -25.01 6.77
CA PHE A 29 7.03 -23.75 6.60
C PHE A 29 7.58 -22.92 5.43
N LEU A 30 6.70 -22.10 4.88
CA LEU A 30 6.98 -21.08 3.88
C LEU A 30 6.99 -19.72 4.55
N ILE A 31 8.10 -18.98 4.44
CA ILE A 31 8.19 -17.60 4.90
C ILE A 31 7.89 -16.68 3.72
N ARG A 32 6.74 -16.00 3.75
CA ARG A 32 6.41 -14.97 2.76
C ARG A 32 7.00 -13.63 3.18
N LEU A 33 7.59 -12.91 2.24
CA LEU A 33 8.19 -11.59 2.45
C LEU A 33 7.24 -10.48 1.99
N ARG A 34 7.38 -9.29 2.58
CA ARG A 34 6.73 -8.06 2.10
C ARG A 34 7.57 -7.51 0.95
N THR A 35 6.91 -7.26 -0.17
CA THR A 35 7.50 -6.60 -1.33
C THR A 35 6.47 -5.63 -1.86
N VAL A 36 6.88 -4.39 -2.15
CA VAL A 36 5.99 -3.33 -2.63
C VAL A 36 6.26 -3.12 -4.11
N GLY A 37 5.26 -3.37 -4.94
CA GLY A 37 5.40 -3.21 -6.39
C GLY A 37 6.47 -4.09 -7.04
N GLY A 38 6.95 -5.13 -6.36
CA GLY A 38 7.99 -6.02 -6.86
C GLY A 38 9.43 -5.48 -6.76
N ASP A 39 9.66 -4.36 -6.07
CA ASP A 39 11.02 -3.82 -5.95
C ASP A 39 11.78 -4.46 -4.79
N LEU A 40 13.00 -4.89 -5.08
CA LEU A 40 13.98 -5.41 -4.16
C LEU A 40 15.36 -4.90 -4.57
N THR A 41 16.15 -4.50 -3.60
CA THR A 41 17.56 -4.16 -3.81
C THR A 41 18.39 -5.43 -3.98
N ALA A 42 19.54 -5.32 -4.65
CA ALA A 42 20.51 -6.42 -4.75
C ALA A 42 20.96 -6.92 -3.36
N ARG A 43 21.07 -6.02 -2.38
CA ARG A 43 21.38 -6.37 -0.99
C ARG A 43 20.31 -7.26 -0.37
N GLU A 44 19.05 -6.87 -0.49
CA GLU A 44 17.92 -7.68 0.01
C GLU A 44 17.88 -9.04 -0.68
N LEU A 45 18.09 -9.11 -2.00
CA LEU A 45 18.15 -10.38 -2.72
C LEU A 45 19.26 -11.31 -2.23
N ASN A 46 20.44 -10.78 -1.91
CA ASN A 46 21.54 -11.56 -1.34
C ASN A 46 21.16 -12.15 0.03
N ILE A 47 20.56 -11.33 0.91
CA ILE A 47 20.11 -11.80 2.23
C ILE A 47 19.05 -12.90 2.08
N ILE A 48 18.06 -12.71 1.19
CA ILE A 48 17.03 -13.72 0.91
C ILE A 48 17.69 -15.03 0.43
N THR A 49 18.69 -14.92 -0.44
CA THR A 49 19.43 -16.07 -0.97
C THR A 49 20.18 -16.82 0.14
N ASP A 50 20.82 -16.10 1.06
CA ASP A 50 21.57 -16.70 2.16
C ASP A 50 20.64 -17.39 3.17
N VAL A 51 19.50 -16.77 3.48
CA VAL A 51 18.43 -17.37 4.31
C VAL A 51 17.88 -18.63 3.63
N ALA A 52 17.60 -18.58 2.33
CA ALA A 52 17.07 -19.71 1.58
C ALA A 52 18.05 -20.89 1.56
N LYS A 53 19.37 -20.64 1.44
CA LYS A 53 20.40 -21.68 1.48
C LYS A 53 20.57 -22.29 2.87
N ARG A 54 20.53 -21.46 3.92
CA ARG A 54 20.83 -21.89 5.28
C ARG A 54 19.66 -22.61 5.95
N TYR A 55 18.46 -22.06 5.83
CA TYR A 55 17.29 -22.55 6.57
C TYR A 55 16.27 -23.24 5.67
N GLY A 56 16.38 -23.10 4.35
CA GLY A 56 15.54 -23.76 3.36
C GLY A 56 16.33 -24.77 2.51
N ARG A 57 16.01 -24.82 1.21
CA ARG A 57 16.68 -25.71 0.23
C ARG A 57 17.50 -24.97 -0.83
N GLY A 58 17.78 -23.69 -0.60
CA GLY A 58 18.40 -22.81 -1.60
C GLY A 58 17.46 -22.34 -2.70
N GLU A 59 16.15 -22.50 -2.52
CA GLU A 59 15.11 -22.11 -3.47
C GLU A 59 14.33 -20.90 -2.98
N VAL A 60 13.83 -20.09 -3.92
CA VAL A 60 12.89 -18.99 -3.67
C VAL A 60 11.73 -19.08 -4.65
N HIS A 61 10.54 -18.70 -4.20
CA HIS A 61 9.35 -18.65 -5.05
C HIS A 61 8.89 -17.21 -5.26
N LEU A 62 8.72 -16.82 -6.53
CA LEU A 62 8.16 -15.53 -6.92
C LEU A 62 6.66 -15.66 -7.13
N THR A 63 5.89 -14.87 -6.40
CA THR A 63 4.43 -14.96 -6.42
C THR A 63 3.82 -14.13 -7.54
N THR A 64 2.59 -14.46 -7.93
CA THR A 64 1.77 -13.65 -8.85
C THR A 64 1.47 -12.23 -8.36
N ARG A 65 1.78 -11.92 -7.10
CA ARG A 65 1.67 -10.58 -6.52
C ARG A 65 3.02 -9.87 -6.38
N GLN A 66 4.04 -10.29 -7.13
CA GLN A 66 5.37 -9.69 -7.10
C GLN A 66 6.06 -9.77 -5.72
N GLY A 67 5.62 -10.69 -4.86
CA GLY A 67 6.26 -11.00 -3.57
C GLY A 67 7.20 -12.20 -3.69
N VAL A 68 8.15 -12.30 -2.76
CA VAL A 68 9.09 -13.42 -2.64
C VAL A 68 8.72 -14.30 -1.46
N GLU A 69 8.95 -15.59 -1.59
CA GLU A 69 8.75 -16.56 -0.51
C GLU A 69 9.95 -17.51 -0.41
N VAL A 70 10.34 -17.84 0.82
CA VAL A 70 11.37 -18.84 1.13
C VAL A 70 10.65 -20.10 1.62
N PRO A 71 10.51 -21.13 0.78
CA PRO A 71 9.90 -22.40 1.16
C PRO A 71 10.88 -23.27 1.96
N HIS A 72 10.34 -24.34 2.52
CA HIS A 72 11.09 -25.46 3.07
C HIS A 72 11.87 -25.16 4.36
N VAL A 73 11.42 -24.16 5.13
CA VAL A 73 12.04 -23.81 6.42
C VAL A 73 11.52 -24.72 7.52
N ASN A 74 12.41 -25.39 8.24
CA ASN A 74 12.02 -26.25 9.36
C ASN A 74 11.47 -25.40 10.53
N VAL A 75 10.51 -25.93 11.29
CA VAL A 75 9.94 -25.29 12.48
C VAL A 75 11.00 -24.84 13.47
N ASP A 76 12.09 -25.60 13.60
CA ASP A 76 13.19 -25.32 14.53
C ASP A 76 14.06 -24.14 14.08
N ASP A 77 14.09 -23.87 12.78
CA ASP A 77 14.89 -22.81 12.16
C ASP A 77 14.10 -21.50 11.92
N LEU A 78 12.78 -21.51 12.15
CA LEU A 78 11.88 -20.40 11.83
C LEU A 78 12.30 -19.09 12.51
N GLU A 79 12.66 -19.14 13.79
CA GLU A 79 13.03 -17.96 14.56
C GLU A 79 14.37 -17.39 14.06
N ALA A 80 15.36 -18.26 13.81
CA ALA A 80 16.65 -17.87 13.27
C ALA A 80 16.53 -17.25 11.87
N ALA A 81 15.77 -17.90 10.97
CA ALA A 81 15.51 -17.41 9.63
C ALA A 81 14.80 -16.06 9.65
N ARG A 82 13.81 -15.90 10.52
CA ARG A 82 13.08 -14.63 10.69
C ARG A 82 14.00 -13.52 11.19
N ASN A 83 14.77 -13.78 12.23
CA ASN A 83 15.67 -12.79 12.83
C ASN A 83 16.70 -12.31 11.80
N GLU A 84 17.25 -13.21 10.99
CA GLU A 84 18.20 -12.85 9.95
C GLU A 84 17.59 -11.97 8.84
N LEU A 85 16.37 -12.30 8.39
CA LEU A 85 15.64 -11.47 7.43
C LEU A 85 15.38 -10.08 8.00
N GLU A 86 14.87 -9.99 9.23
CA GLU A 86 14.51 -8.73 9.89
C GLU A 86 15.75 -7.87 10.17
N GLN A 87 16.87 -8.45 10.61
CA GLN A 87 18.16 -7.76 10.75
C GLN A 87 18.71 -7.26 9.41
N GLY A 88 18.42 -7.98 8.33
CA GLY A 88 18.70 -7.56 6.95
C GLY A 88 17.83 -6.40 6.44
N GLY A 89 16.85 -5.96 7.23
CA GLY A 89 15.86 -4.95 6.85
C GLY A 89 14.67 -5.50 6.05
N ILE A 90 14.56 -6.83 5.92
CA ILE A 90 13.48 -7.48 5.17
C ILE A 90 12.30 -7.72 6.11
N VAL A 91 11.16 -7.13 5.76
CA VAL A 91 9.92 -7.30 6.51
C VAL A 91 9.16 -8.52 6.02
N LEU A 92 8.68 -9.36 6.93
CA LEU A 92 7.81 -10.49 6.57
C LEU A 92 6.45 -10.01 6.04
N GLY A 93 5.87 -10.81 5.17
CA GLY A 93 4.56 -10.60 4.57
C GLY A 93 3.41 -10.85 5.55
N VAL A 94 2.24 -11.15 5.01
CA VAL A 94 1.04 -11.46 5.81
C VAL A 94 0.16 -12.50 5.16
N CYS A 95 -0.60 -13.21 6.01
CA CYS A 95 -1.74 -14.03 5.64
C CYS A 95 -3.04 -13.72 6.41
N GLY A 96 -4.13 -14.39 6.00
CA GLY A 96 -5.46 -14.19 6.56
C GLY A 96 -6.27 -12.99 6.01
N PRO A 97 -7.29 -12.56 6.75
CA PRO A 97 -8.27 -11.56 6.33
C PRO A 97 -7.73 -10.14 6.56
N ARG A 98 -6.75 -9.75 5.74
CA ARG A 98 -6.01 -8.49 5.86
C ARG A 98 -5.62 -7.92 4.50
N GLY A 99 -5.26 -6.64 4.46
CA GLY A 99 -4.58 -6.01 3.34
C GLY A 99 -3.29 -6.73 2.97
N ARG A 100 -3.10 -6.97 1.66
CA ARG A 100 -1.93 -7.65 1.09
C ARG A 100 -1.00 -6.66 0.41
N GLY A 101 0.25 -7.04 0.21
CA GLY A 101 1.24 -6.24 -0.51
C GLY A 101 0.71 -5.76 -1.87
N ILE A 102 1.08 -4.53 -2.22
CA ILE A 102 0.61 -3.83 -3.41
C ILE A 102 1.34 -4.33 -4.65
N VAL A 103 0.59 -4.60 -5.73
CA VAL A 103 1.17 -4.95 -7.04
C VAL A 103 1.21 -3.69 -7.89
N ALA A 104 2.36 -3.37 -8.47
CA ALA A 104 2.53 -2.18 -9.28
C ALA A 104 3.35 -2.46 -10.55
N CYS A 105 3.08 -1.73 -11.63
CA CYS A 105 3.97 -1.75 -12.80
C CYS A 105 5.17 -0.82 -12.57
N PRO A 106 6.12 -0.71 -13.52
CA PRO A 106 7.31 0.15 -13.36
C PRO A 106 7.07 1.67 -13.30
N GLY A 107 5.85 2.15 -13.55
CA GLY A 107 5.53 3.58 -13.51
C GLY A 107 6.23 4.42 -14.59
N THR A 108 6.11 5.74 -14.44
CA THR A 108 6.75 6.76 -15.31
C THR A 108 8.26 6.82 -15.15
N ALA A 109 8.80 6.33 -14.03
CA ALA A 109 10.24 6.23 -13.81
C ALA A 109 10.97 5.35 -14.84
N VAL A 110 10.28 4.35 -15.42
CA VAL A 110 10.89 3.37 -16.34
C VAL A 110 10.10 3.19 -17.64
N CYS A 111 8.76 3.20 -17.58
CA CYS A 111 7.93 2.83 -18.72
C CYS A 111 7.52 4.05 -19.55
N THR A 112 7.87 4.05 -20.84
CA THR A 112 7.50 5.12 -21.79
C THR A 112 6.00 5.19 -22.11
N SER A 113 5.20 4.23 -21.65
CA SER A 113 3.75 4.21 -21.83
C SER A 113 3.00 4.60 -20.55
N ALA A 114 3.68 4.74 -19.42
CA ALA A 114 3.03 5.14 -18.18
C ALA A 114 2.58 6.60 -18.25
N ILE A 115 1.39 6.85 -17.71
CA ILE A 115 0.74 8.17 -17.63
C ILE A 115 0.87 8.73 -16.19
N ILE A 116 0.93 7.85 -15.20
CA ILE A 116 1.11 8.19 -13.77
C ILE A 116 2.31 7.45 -13.19
N GLU A 117 2.89 8.02 -12.13
CA GLU A 117 3.86 7.31 -11.31
C GLU A 117 3.17 6.29 -10.41
N THR A 118 3.69 5.05 -10.38
CA THR A 118 3.04 3.93 -9.69
C THR A 118 3.78 3.43 -8.46
N LYS A 119 5.10 3.59 -8.40
CA LYS A 119 5.93 3.09 -7.30
C LYS A 119 5.72 3.91 -6.03
N GLU A 120 5.73 5.24 -6.14
CA GLU A 120 5.41 6.12 -5.02
C GLU A 120 3.99 5.90 -4.50
N LEU A 121 3.01 5.83 -5.41
CA LEU A 121 1.62 5.54 -5.07
C LEU A 121 1.48 4.16 -4.40
N ALA A 122 2.20 3.15 -4.88
CA ALA A 122 2.19 1.83 -4.29
C ALA A 122 2.79 1.83 -2.87
N ALA A 123 3.88 2.56 -2.64
CA ALA A 123 4.47 2.71 -1.30
C ALA A 123 3.50 3.39 -0.31
N GLU A 124 2.81 4.43 -0.76
CA GLU A 124 1.83 5.16 0.06
C GLU A 124 0.62 4.28 0.40
N LEU A 125 0.05 3.59 -0.58
CA LEU A 125 -1.02 2.61 -0.34
C LEU A 125 -0.57 1.46 0.56
N ASP A 126 0.65 0.94 0.36
CA ASP A 126 1.18 -0.14 1.20
C ASP A 126 1.33 0.33 2.66
N SER A 127 1.77 1.57 2.89
CA SER A 127 1.89 2.14 4.25
C SER A 127 0.55 2.25 4.99
N GLN A 128 -0.54 2.44 4.26
CA GLN A 128 -1.88 2.60 4.84
C GLN A 128 -2.58 1.25 5.05
N TYR A 129 -2.49 0.34 4.06
CA TYR A 129 -3.34 -0.85 4.00
C TYR A 129 -2.62 -2.17 4.33
N PHE A 130 -1.29 -2.21 4.30
CA PHE A 130 -0.56 -3.44 4.62
C PHE A 130 -0.85 -3.88 6.07
N ARG A 131 -1.17 -5.17 6.24
CA ARG A 131 -1.60 -5.79 7.52
C ARG A 131 -2.91 -5.29 8.13
N GLN A 132 -3.57 -4.26 7.57
CA GLN A 132 -4.87 -3.79 8.09
C GLN A 132 -5.89 -4.93 8.10
N GLN A 133 -6.62 -5.07 9.22
CA GLN A 133 -7.68 -6.08 9.33
C GLN A 133 -8.84 -5.74 8.38
N ALA A 134 -9.41 -6.78 7.77
CA ALA A 134 -10.55 -6.66 6.88
C ALA A 134 -11.47 -7.89 7.03
N PRO A 135 -12.73 -7.87 6.56
CA PRO A 135 -13.62 -9.04 6.62
C PRO A 135 -13.04 -10.29 5.93
N HIS A 136 -12.23 -10.08 4.90
CA HIS A 136 -11.40 -11.07 4.22
C HIS A 136 -10.22 -10.37 3.53
N LYS A 137 -9.32 -11.13 2.87
CA LYS A 137 -8.16 -10.57 2.15
C LYS A 137 -8.55 -9.41 1.24
N PHE A 138 -7.81 -8.31 1.34
CA PHE A 138 -8.00 -7.08 0.57
C PHE A 138 -6.73 -6.81 -0.25
N LYS A 139 -6.90 -6.63 -1.55
CA LYS A 139 -5.79 -6.52 -2.51
C LYS A 139 -5.92 -5.24 -3.30
N ILE A 140 -4.79 -4.58 -3.51
CA ILE A 140 -4.71 -3.39 -4.35
C ILE A 140 -3.72 -3.65 -5.48
N GLY A 141 -4.02 -3.13 -6.66
CA GLY A 141 -3.14 -3.14 -7.83
C GLY A 141 -3.11 -1.76 -8.51
N VAL A 142 -1.92 -1.35 -8.97
CA VAL A 142 -1.68 -0.03 -9.55
C VAL A 142 -0.97 -0.16 -10.90
N SER A 143 -1.55 0.37 -11.98
CA SER A 143 -0.94 0.40 -13.31
C SER A 143 -0.82 1.84 -13.82
N GLY A 144 0.29 2.15 -14.48
CA GLY A 144 0.58 3.50 -14.95
C GLY A 144 -0.27 3.92 -16.14
N CYS A 145 -0.88 2.98 -16.86
CA CYS A 145 -1.70 3.22 -18.05
C CYS A 145 -2.70 2.07 -18.29
N PRO A 146 -3.60 2.20 -19.29
CA PRO A 146 -4.60 1.17 -19.60
C PRO A 146 -4.04 -0.15 -20.15
N ASN A 147 -2.73 -0.26 -20.44
CA ASN A 147 -2.11 -1.56 -20.76
C ASN A 147 -2.19 -2.55 -19.58
N SER A 148 -2.45 -2.06 -18.37
CA SER A 148 -2.90 -2.88 -17.24
C SER A 148 -1.90 -3.97 -16.82
N CYS A 149 -0.58 -3.73 -16.90
CA CYS A 149 0.44 -4.75 -16.63
C CYS A 149 0.36 -5.37 -15.21
N SER A 150 -0.11 -4.63 -14.21
CA SER A 150 -0.31 -5.15 -12.83
C SER A 150 -1.70 -5.74 -12.58
N LYS A 151 -2.53 -5.81 -13.63
CA LYS A 151 -3.92 -6.31 -13.60
C LYS A 151 -4.79 -5.68 -12.49
N PRO A 152 -4.86 -4.34 -12.37
CA PRO A 152 -5.59 -3.67 -11.28
C PRO A 152 -7.07 -4.07 -11.20
N ILE A 153 -7.75 -4.36 -12.31
CA ILE A 153 -9.17 -4.76 -12.35
C ILE A 153 -9.41 -6.13 -11.66
N GLU A 154 -8.37 -6.95 -11.50
CA GLU A 154 -8.45 -8.26 -10.81
C GLU A 154 -8.34 -8.14 -9.27
N ASN A 155 -8.10 -6.92 -8.76
CA ASN A 155 -7.87 -6.61 -7.35
C ASN A 155 -9.09 -5.93 -6.70
N ASP A 156 -9.21 -6.03 -5.37
CA ASP A 156 -10.32 -5.43 -4.62
C ASP A 156 -10.36 -3.90 -4.86
N VAL A 157 -9.18 -3.27 -5.00
CA VAL A 157 -9.02 -1.91 -5.54
C VAL A 157 -8.02 -1.93 -6.69
N GLY A 158 -8.40 -1.32 -7.81
CA GLY A 158 -7.57 -1.15 -8.97
C GLY A 158 -7.39 0.32 -9.32
N VAL A 159 -6.14 0.74 -9.55
CA VAL A 159 -5.82 2.10 -10.03
C VAL A 159 -5.14 2.00 -11.39
N MET A 160 -5.61 2.78 -12.36
CA MET A 160 -4.96 2.96 -13.66
C MET A 160 -4.72 4.43 -13.97
N GLY A 161 -3.57 4.77 -14.54
CA GLY A 161 -3.37 6.08 -15.14
C GLY A 161 -4.20 6.23 -16.42
N GLY A 162 -4.71 7.44 -16.65
CA GLY A 162 -5.44 7.80 -17.86
C GLY A 162 -5.25 9.27 -18.21
N VAL A 163 -5.34 9.57 -19.50
CA VAL A 163 -5.30 10.93 -20.03
C VAL A 163 -6.48 11.17 -20.96
N LEU A 164 -7.18 12.28 -20.75
CA LEU A 164 -8.21 12.82 -21.64
C LEU A 164 -7.53 13.62 -22.77
N PRO A 165 -7.65 13.18 -24.02
CA PRO A 165 -7.11 13.91 -25.16
C PRO A 165 -7.99 15.12 -25.52
N ALA A 166 -7.35 16.25 -25.87
CA ALA A 166 -7.97 17.36 -26.59
C ALA A 166 -7.37 17.47 -27.98
N TRP A 167 -8.21 17.80 -28.97
CA TRP A 167 -7.80 17.97 -30.35
C TRP A 167 -7.81 19.45 -30.72
N ASP A 168 -6.74 19.89 -31.36
CA ASP A 168 -6.58 21.20 -31.96
C ASP A 168 -6.63 21.09 -33.49
N LYS A 169 -7.53 21.86 -34.09
CA LYS A 169 -7.75 21.90 -35.53
C LYS A 169 -6.58 22.56 -36.27
N GLU A 170 -5.97 23.60 -35.70
CA GLU A 170 -4.98 24.43 -36.39
C GLU A 170 -3.65 23.68 -36.56
N ALA A 171 -3.27 22.89 -35.56
CA ALA A 171 -2.09 22.02 -35.63
C ALA A 171 -2.32 20.73 -36.45
N CYS A 172 -3.55 20.42 -36.87
CA CYS A 172 -3.88 19.13 -37.46
C CYS A 172 -3.69 19.09 -38.99
N ILE A 173 -2.87 18.16 -39.46
CA ILE A 173 -2.67 17.89 -40.90
C ILE A 173 -3.61 16.83 -41.49
N SER A 174 -4.62 16.39 -40.74
CA SER A 174 -5.63 15.41 -41.18
C SER A 174 -5.06 14.08 -41.71
N CYS A 175 -3.96 13.58 -41.13
CA CYS A 175 -3.32 12.31 -41.52
C CYS A 175 -4.11 11.05 -41.12
N ARG A 176 -5.18 11.19 -40.31
CA ARG A 176 -6.06 10.11 -39.82
C ARG A 176 -5.40 9.05 -38.93
N LEU A 177 -4.12 9.21 -38.55
CA LEU A 177 -3.42 8.26 -37.69
C LEU A 177 -4.12 8.07 -36.33
N CYS A 178 -4.68 9.14 -35.75
CA CYS A 178 -5.41 9.05 -34.48
C CYS A 178 -6.64 8.15 -34.54
N VAL A 179 -7.30 8.05 -35.71
CA VAL A 179 -8.44 7.15 -35.94
C VAL A 179 -7.96 5.71 -36.06
N SER A 180 -6.90 5.47 -36.84
CA SER A 180 -6.42 4.10 -37.12
C SER A 180 -5.78 3.42 -35.90
N ILE A 181 -5.09 4.17 -35.03
CA ILE A 181 -4.42 3.59 -33.86
C ILE A 181 -5.35 3.43 -32.65
N CYS A 182 -6.57 3.99 -32.69
CA CYS A 182 -7.46 3.98 -31.54
C CYS A 182 -7.98 2.55 -31.30
N PRO A 183 -7.58 1.87 -30.20
CA PRO A 183 -7.90 0.45 -30.01
C PRO A 183 -9.39 0.18 -29.75
N VAL A 184 -10.14 1.24 -29.45
CA VAL A 184 -11.56 1.20 -29.07
C VAL A 184 -12.45 2.03 -30.00
N ASN A 185 -11.91 2.47 -31.15
CA ASN A 185 -12.63 3.26 -32.15
C ASN A 185 -13.40 4.44 -31.54
N ALA A 186 -12.75 5.17 -30.62
CA ALA A 186 -13.32 6.30 -29.91
C ALA A 186 -13.14 7.63 -30.66
N ILE A 187 -12.38 7.68 -31.76
CA ILE A 187 -12.15 8.92 -32.52
C ILE A 187 -12.80 8.76 -33.90
N GLU A 188 -13.70 9.67 -34.23
CA GLU A 188 -14.41 9.71 -35.52
C GLU A 188 -14.03 10.97 -36.30
N GLU A 189 -13.82 10.84 -37.61
CA GLU A 189 -13.66 11.97 -38.52
C GLU A 189 -15.04 12.47 -38.96
N LYS A 190 -15.33 13.76 -38.72
CA LYS A 190 -16.57 14.43 -39.12
C LYS A 190 -16.23 15.66 -39.94
N GLY A 191 -16.20 15.49 -41.26
CA GLY A 191 -15.78 16.54 -42.18
C GLY A 191 -14.31 16.90 -41.98
N SER A 192 -14.04 18.12 -41.48
CA SER A 192 -12.67 18.58 -41.18
C SER A 192 -12.29 18.46 -39.70
N ALA A 193 -13.12 17.82 -38.87
CA ALA A 193 -12.91 17.68 -37.44
C ALA A 193 -12.69 16.22 -37.03
N PHE A 194 -11.85 16.02 -36.01
CA PHE A 194 -11.75 14.73 -35.31
C PHE A 194 -12.45 14.85 -33.96
N VAL A 195 -13.47 14.01 -33.74
CA VAL A 195 -14.32 14.05 -32.55
C VAL A 195 -14.05 12.82 -31.70
N LEU A 196 -13.74 13.04 -30.42
CA LEU A 196 -13.56 11.98 -29.43
C LEU A 196 -14.91 11.63 -28.78
N ASP A 197 -15.30 10.36 -28.84
CA ASP A 197 -16.34 9.77 -28.01
C ASP A 197 -15.73 9.37 -26.66
N GLU A 198 -15.92 10.23 -25.65
CA GLU A 198 -15.41 10.01 -24.30
C GLU A 198 -15.99 8.75 -23.62
N LYS A 199 -17.17 8.27 -24.03
CA LYS A 199 -17.78 7.06 -23.45
C LYS A 199 -17.06 5.79 -23.91
N LYS A 200 -16.54 5.79 -25.15
CA LYS A 200 -15.73 4.68 -25.69
C LYS A 200 -14.26 4.80 -25.28
N CYS A 201 -13.77 6.02 -25.07
CA CYS A 201 -12.36 6.26 -24.78
C CYS A 201 -11.92 5.56 -23.49
N ILE A 202 -10.80 4.83 -23.57
CA ILE A 202 -10.15 4.18 -22.42
C ILE A 202 -9.02 5.02 -21.82
N TYR A 203 -8.85 6.26 -22.29
CA TYR A 203 -7.85 7.22 -21.81
C TYR A 203 -6.39 6.74 -21.94
N CYS A 204 -6.08 5.95 -22.98
CA CYS A 204 -4.75 5.38 -23.20
C CYS A 204 -3.70 6.36 -23.74
N GLY A 205 -4.12 7.52 -24.25
CA GLY A 205 -3.21 8.54 -24.77
C GLY A 205 -2.48 8.18 -26.07
N LEU A 206 -2.81 7.07 -26.74
CA LEU A 206 -2.14 6.68 -28.00
C LEU A 206 -2.28 7.76 -29.08
N CYS A 207 -3.44 8.41 -29.19
CA CYS A 207 -3.67 9.52 -30.12
C CYS A 207 -2.75 10.72 -29.85
N ILE A 208 -2.41 10.99 -28.59
CA ILE A 208 -1.46 12.03 -28.20
C ILE A 208 -0.04 11.59 -28.56
N LYS A 209 0.38 10.42 -28.07
CA LYS A 209 1.75 9.90 -28.21
C LYS A 209 2.20 9.75 -29.67
N ASN A 210 1.28 9.44 -30.58
CA ASN A 210 1.58 9.22 -31.99
C ASN A 210 1.22 10.42 -32.88
N CYS A 211 0.73 11.53 -32.33
CA CYS A 211 0.44 12.71 -33.14
C CYS A 211 1.73 13.45 -33.48
N SER A 212 2.20 13.32 -34.73
CA SER A 212 3.45 13.93 -35.19
C SER A 212 3.45 15.47 -35.16
N THR A 213 2.27 16.09 -35.17
CA THR A 213 2.11 17.56 -35.13
C THR A 213 1.65 18.07 -33.78
N SER A 214 1.52 17.19 -32.77
CA SER A 214 0.98 17.54 -31.45
C SER A 214 -0.41 18.17 -31.47
N ALA A 215 -1.20 17.91 -32.53
CA ALA A 215 -2.61 18.31 -32.62
C ALA A 215 -3.50 17.61 -31.59
N TRP A 216 -3.06 16.47 -31.03
CA TRP A 216 -3.68 15.89 -29.84
C TRP A 216 -2.80 16.16 -28.63
N THR A 217 -3.36 16.81 -27.61
CA THR A 217 -2.67 17.15 -26.35
C THR A 217 -3.40 16.58 -25.14
N ALA A 218 -2.70 16.52 -24.01
CA ALA A 218 -3.29 16.10 -22.74
C ALA A 218 -4.14 17.23 -22.15
N LYS A 219 -5.47 17.10 -22.21
CA LYS A 219 -6.41 18.04 -21.57
C LYS A 219 -6.42 17.86 -20.05
N LYS A 220 -6.45 16.60 -19.62
CA LYS A 220 -6.56 16.21 -18.22
C LYS A 220 -5.94 14.85 -18.02
N THR A 221 -5.05 14.73 -17.03
CA THR A 221 -4.41 13.47 -16.64
C THR A 221 -4.89 13.10 -15.25
N GLY A 222 -5.10 11.81 -14.99
CA GLY A 222 -5.52 11.39 -13.67
C GLY A 222 -5.63 9.89 -13.50
N TYR A 223 -6.30 9.49 -12.43
CA TYR A 223 -6.47 8.11 -12.02
C TYR A 223 -7.86 7.61 -12.38
N THR A 224 -7.93 6.41 -12.93
CA THR A 224 -9.16 5.62 -13.07
C THR A 224 -9.20 4.59 -11.96
N LEU A 225 -10.23 4.67 -11.13
CA LEU A 225 -10.45 3.81 -9.97
C LEU A 225 -11.44 2.69 -10.34
N PHE A 226 -11.06 1.46 -10.03
CA PHE A 226 -11.89 0.27 -10.17
C PHE A 226 -12.08 -0.38 -8.80
N LEU A 227 -13.29 -0.85 -8.51
CA LEU A 227 -13.62 -1.42 -7.19
C LEU A 227 -14.24 -2.83 -7.30
N GLY A 228 -13.82 -3.67 -6.36
CA GLY A 228 -14.35 -5.00 -6.08
C GLY A 228 -13.85 -6.11 -7.00
N GLY A 229 -12.72 -5.95 -7.67
CA GLY A 229 -12.12 -7.05 -8.42
C GLY A 229 -11.71 -8.21 -7.51
N THR A 230 -11.94 -9.43 -7.95
CA THR A 230 -11.48 -10.62 -7.26
C THR A 230 -11.36 -11.80 -8.21
N LEU A 231 -10.18 -12.39 -8.26
CA LEU A 231 -9.99 -13.73 -8.81
C LEU A 231 -9.98 -14.79 -7.69
N GLY A 232 -10.51 -15.98 -8.01
CA GLY A 232 -10.67 -17.10 -7.08
C GLY A 232 -11.82 -18.01 -7.52
N LYS A 233 -12.42 -18.75 -6.56
CA LYS A 233 -13.52 -19.69 -6.84
C LYS A 233 -14.76 -19.03 -7.48
N LYS A 234 -15.00 -17.75 -7.15
CA LYS A 234 -16.08 -16.91 -7.70
C LYS A 234 -15.43 -15.64 -8.27
N PRO A 235 -14.96 -15.66 -9.53
CA PRO A 235 -14.31 -14.52 -10.12
C PRO A 235 -15.29 -13.37 -10.35
N ARG A 236 -14.82 -12.14 -10.18
CA ARG A 236 -15.53 -10.89 -10.44
C ARG A 236 -14.50 -9.86 -10.89
N LEU A 237 -14.75 -9.17 -12.00
CA LEU A 237 -13.90 -8.06 -12.42
C LEU A 237 -14.29 -6.78 -11.67
N GLY A 238 -13.31 -5.91 -11.40
CA GLY A 238 -13.55 -4.62 -10.79
C GLY A 238 -14.44 -3.73 -11.67
N THR A 239 -15.42 -3.08 -11.07
CA THR A 239 -16.28 -2.11 -11.76
C THR A 239 -15.56 -0.77 -11.80
N LYS A 240 -15.53 -0.11 -12.96
CA LYS A 240 -15.00 1.26 -13.09
C LYS A 240 -15.87 2.20 -12.26
N ALA A 241 -15.30 2.74 -11.19
CA ALA A 241 -16.03 3.52 -10.19
C ALA A 241 -15.93 5.03 -10.47
N LYS A 242 -14.72 5.51 -10.77
CA LYS A 242 -14.45 6.88 -11.22
C LYS A 242 -13.33 6.88 -12.25
N ALA A 243 -13.35 7.85 -13.16
CA ALA A 243 -12.31 8.06 -14.15
C ALA A 243 -11.74 9.48 -14.04
N LEU A 244 -10.44 9.62 -14.34
CA LEU A 244 -9.74 10.90 -14.36
C LEU A 244 -9.86 11.69 -13.05
N ILE A 245 -9.68 11.03 -11.91
CA ILE A 245 -9.44 11.68 -10.61
C ILE A 245 -8.10 12.41 -10.73
N GLU A 246 -8.08 13.73 -10.52
CA GLU A 246 -6.90 14.55 -10.87
C GLU A 246 -5.82 14.52 -9.79
N THR A 247 -6.21 14.46 -8.53
CA THR A 247 -5.28 14.55 -7.41
C THR A 247 -5.11 13.21 -6.73
N LYS A 248 -3.91 12.99 -6.19
CA LYS A 248 -3.59 11.77 -5.45
C LYS A 248 -4.38 11.72 -4.14
N GLU A 249 -4.59 12.86 -3.52
CA GLU A 249 -5.32 13.02 -2.25
C GLU A 249 -6.78 12.61 -2.41
N GLU A 250 -7.42 13.04 -3.51
CA GLU A 250 -8.80 12.62 -3.81
C GLU A 250 -8.87 11.12 -4.09
N LEU A 251 -7.91 10.56 -4.84
CA LEU A 251 -7.82 9.12 -5.06
C LEU A 251 -7.71 8.36 -3.73
N LEU A 252 -6.79 8.75 -2.85
CA LEU A 252 -6.57 8.08 -1.58
C LEU A 252 -7.81 8.17 -0.68
N GLY A 253 -8.51 9.31 -0.68
CA GLY A 253 -9.79 9.45 0.02
C GLY A 253 -10.86 8.47 -0.49
N HIS A 254 -10.96 8.29 -1.81
CA HIS A 254 -11.89 7.31 -2.40
C HIS A 254 -11.53 5.86 -2.04
N VAL A 255 -10.23 5.53 -1.98
CA VAL A 255 -9.77 4.19 -1.56
C VAL A 255 -10.09 3.95 -0.08
N GLU A 256 -9.89 4.96 0.77
CA GLU A 256 -10.20 4.88 2.19
C GLU A 256 -11.69 4.68 2.41
N ASN A 257 -12.54 5.47 1.75
CA ASN A 257 -14.00 5.30 1.81
C ASN A 257 -14.43 3.89 1.38
N ALA A 258 -13.83 3.35 0.32
CA ALA A 258 -14.10 1.98 -0.13
C ALA A 258 -13.68 0.93 0.90
N PHE A 259 -12.55 1.14 1.59
CA PHE A 259 -12.10 0.27 2.66
C PHE A 259 -13.01 0.34 3.89
N GLN A 260 -13.40 1.54 4.33
CA GLN A 260 -14.33 1.75 5.44
C GLN A 260 -15.71 1.14 5.15
N PHE A 261 -16.23 1.33 3.94
CA PHE A 261 -17.45 0.66 3.50
C PHE A 261 -17.33 -0.87 3.62
N TYR A 262 -16.19 -1.43 3.21
CA TYR A 262 -15.97 -2.86 3.34
C TYR A 262 -15.90 -3.32 4.80
N LEU A 263 -15.28 -2.55 5.70
CA LEU A 263 -15.27 -2.83 7.13
C LEU A 263 -16.68 -2.82 7.73
N ALA A 264 -17.49 -1.83 7.37
CA ALA A 264 -18.84 -1.65 7.90
C ALA A 264 -19.80 -2.75 7.42
N HIS A 265 -19.69 -3.14 6.15
CA HIS A 265 -20.70 -3.96 5.50
C HIS A 265 -20.28 -5.39 5.17
N GLY A 266 -18.99 -5.67 5.12
CA GLY A 266 -18.47 -6.96 4.70
C GLY A 266 -18.67 -8.04 5.76
N LYS A 267 -19.22 -9.19 5.36
CA LYS A 267 -19.38 -10.34 6.25
C LYS A 267 -18.05 -11.09 6.40
N LYS A 268 -17.89 -11.81 7.52
CA LYS A 268 -16.72 -12.67 7.75
C LYS A 268 -16.52 -13.63 6.57
N LYS A 269 -15.31 -13.61 5.99
CA LYS A 269 -14.90 -14.37 4.80
C LYS A 269 -15.56 -13.98 3.47
N GLU A 270 -16.34 -12.91 3.42
CA GLU A 270 -16.85 -12.33 2.18
C GLU A 270 -15.79 -11.45 1.51
N ARG A 271 -15.69 -11.45 0.18
CA ARG A 271 -14.79 -10.54 -0.55
C ARG A 271 -15.45 -9.18 -0.76
N PHE A 272 -14.63 -8.14 -0.92
CA PHE A 272 -15.13 -6.78 -1.14
C PHE A 272 -16.07 -6.71 -2.35
N GLY A 273 -15.68 -7.28 -3.49
CA GLY A 273 -16.54 -7.33 -4.67
C GLY A 273 -17.91 -7.98 -4.44
N HIS A 274 -17.96 -9.08 -3.68
CA HIS A 274 -19.24 -9.73 -3.35
C HIS A 274 -20.07 -8.94 -2.33
N THR A 275 -19.40 -8.16 -1.47
CA THR A 275 -20.07 -7.21 -0.58
C THR A 275 -20.79 -6.14 -1.41
N LEU A 276 -20.12 -5.59 -2.44
CA LEU A 276 -20.74 -4.66 -3.39
C LEU A 276 -21.94 -5.28 -4.11
N ASP A 277 -21.79 -6.50 -4.64
CA ASP A 277 -22.86 -7.17 -5.38
C ASP A 277 -24.09 -7.46 -4.50
N ARG A 278 -23.87 -7.87 -3.25
CA ARG A 278 -24.94 -8.16 -2.28
C ARG A 278 -25.74 -6.91 -1.92
N ILE A 279 -25.07 -5.76 -1.80
CA ILE A 279 -25.71 -4.48 -1.46
C ILE A 279 -26.36 -3.84 -2.70
N GLY A 280 -25.80 -4.13 -3.88
CA GLY A 280 -26.08 -3.46 -5.13
C GLY A 280 -24.98 -2.43 -5.41
N VAL A 281 -24.28 -2.59 -6.54
CA VAL A 281 -23.10 -1.79 -6.89
C VAL A 281 -23.41 -0.30 -6.89
N ASP A 282 -24.55 0.11 -7.45
CA ASP A 282 -24.93 1.53 -7.51
C ASP A 282 -25.16 2.13 -6.12
N LYS A 283 -25.82 1.38 -5.22
CA LYS A 283 -26.05 1.81 -3.83
C LYS A 283 -24.73 1.89 -3.06
N ALA A 284 -23.88 0.89 -3.22
CA ALA A 284 -22.57 0.86 -2.59
C ALA A 284 -21.69 2.02 -3.08
N PHE A 285 -21.67 2.31 -4.38
CA PHE A 285 -20.91 3.44 -4.92
C PHE A 285 -21.49 4.79 -4.48
N ALA A 286 -22.81 4.92 -4.42
CA ALA A 286 -23.44 6.11 -3.88
C ALA A 286 -23.02 6.37 -2.42
N GLU A 287 -22.87 5.33 -1.60
CA GLU A 287 -22.39 5.46 -0.21
C GLU A 287 -20.89 5.77 -0.14
N ILE A 288 -20.05 5.03 -0.88
CA ILE A 288 -18.59 5.21 -0.91
C ILE A 288 -18.22 6.63 -1.38
N PHE A 289 -18.99 7.18 -2.33
CA PHE A 289 -18.73 8.49 -2.92
C PHE A 289 -19.71 9.57 -2.43
N ALA A 290 -20.54 9.27 -1.43
CA ALA A 290 -21.32 10.30 -0.77
C ALA A 290 -20.36 11.35 -0.20
N GLU A 291 -20.71 12.62 -0.29
CA GLU A 291 -20.03 13.68 0.45
C GLU A 291 -20.27 13.47 1.94
N THR A 292 -19.57 12.50 2.54
CA THR A 292 -19.45 12.44 3.98
C THR A 292 -18.69 13.69 4.38
N LYS A 293 -19.38 14.58 5.13
CA LYS A 293 -18.71 15.49 6.06
C LYS A 293 -17.54 14.72 6.67
N GLY A 294 -16.34 15.28 6.51
CA GLY A 294 -15.08 14.61 6.79
C GLY A 294 -15.13 13.85 8.11
N PRO A 295 -14.34 12.77 8.25
CA PRO A 295 -14.44 11.85 9.37
C PRO A 295 -14.57 12.60 10.69
N GLU A 296 -15.71 12.43 11.36
CA GLU A 296 -15.75 12.62 12.80
C GLU A 296 -14.75 11.62 13.39
N GLY A 297 -13.56 12.13 13.73
CA GLY A 297 -12.62 11.45 14.59
C GLY A 297 -11.73 10.40 13.95
N LYS A 298 -10.86 10.78 13.01
CA LYS A 298 -9.40 10.61 13.17
C LYS A 298 -8.69 11.77 12.46
N LYS A 299 -8.32 12.77 13.25
CA LYS A 299 -7.43 13.86 12.82
C LYS A 299 -6.16 13.24 12.27
N GLY A 300 -5.86 13.47 11.00
CA GLY A 300 -4.46 13.61 10.60
C GLY A 300 -3.90 14.74 11.45
N VAL A 301 -2.93 14.43 12.32
CA VAL A 301 -2.28 15.43 13.16
C VAL A 301 -1.32 16.23 12.27
N HIS A 302 -1.87 17.23 11.60
CA HIS A 302 -1.16 18.44 11.25
C HIS A 302 -2.13 19.61 11.35
N GLN A 303 -2.11 20.28 12.50
CA GLN A 303 -2.36 21.71 12.55
C GLN A 303 -1.58 22.33 13.70
N SER A 304 -0.74 23.28 13.33
CA SER A 304 -0.20 24.33 14.17
C SER A 304 -1.33 25.23 14.69
N SER A 305 -1.43 25.40 16.00
CA SER A 305 -1.97 26.61 16.61
C SER A 305 -1.40 26.79 18.01
N ALA A 306 -0.88 27.99 18.24
CA ALA A 306 -0.12 28.40 19.42
C ALA A 306 -0.93 28.36 20.72
N GLY A 307 -0.25 28.03 21.82
CA GLY A 307 -0.55 28.60 23.15
C GLY A 307 -0.99 27.64 24.26
N LYS A 308 -0.10 26.76 24.73
CA LYS A 308 0.39 26.62 26.14
C LYS A 308 0.68 25.16 26.55
N SER A 309 1.98 24.93 26.81
CA SER A 309 2.64 23.88 27.60
C SER A 309 2.39 22.40 27.26
N GLY A 310 3.39 21.81 26.60
CA GLY A 310 3.61 20.36 26.47
C GLY A 310 3.37 19.85 25.04
N SER A 311 4.42 19.76 24.23
CA SER A 311 4.36 19.05 22.94
C SER A 311 4.20 17.55 23.21
N VAL A 312 3.21 16.91 22.60
CA VAL A 312 2.96 15.46 22.71
C VAL A 312 3.31 14.80 21.37
N LEU A 313 4.09 13.72 21.41
CA LEU A 313 4.50 12.89 20.29
C LEU A 313 3.87 11.50 20.43
N ASP A 314 2.88 11.21 19.59
CA ASP A 314 2.21 9.91 19.56
C ASP A 314 2.98 8.92 18.66
N LEU A 315 3.48 7.84 19.25
CA LEU A 315 4.18 6.74 18.55
C LEU A 315 3.52 5.38 18.80
N LEU A 316 2.23 5.37 19.16
CA LEU A 316 1.48 4.12 19.29
C LEU A 316 1.32 3.42 17.93
N GLY A 317 1.54 2.10 17.91
CA GLY A 317 1.55 1.27 16.71
C GLY A 317 2.73 1.47 15.77
N VAL A 318 3.71 2.32 16.13
CA VAL A 318 4.93 2.51 15.35
C VAL A 318 5.96 1.49 15.84
N CYS A 319 6.64 0.79 14.91
CA CYS A 319 7.61 -0.24 15.27
C CYS A 319 9.04 0.34 15.42
N CYS A 320 9.90 -0.30 16.21
CA CYS A 320 11.33 -0.04 16.16
C CYS A 320 11.90 -0.37 14.75
N PRO A 321 12.88 0.39 14.23
CA PRO A 321 13.59 1.52 14.87
C PRO A 321 12.88 2.88 14.70
N MET A 322 11.69 2.94 14.10
CA MET A 322 11.02 4.22 13.81
C MET A 322 10.60 4.98 15.07
N ASN A 323 10.27 4.30 16.16
CA ASN A 323 10.01 4.95 17.45
C ASN A 323 11.23 5.72 17.97
N PHE A 324 12.39 5.10 17.86
CA PHE A 324 13.67 5.69 18.23
C PHE A 324 13.98 6.89 17.34
N VAL A 325 13.92 6.74 16.01
CA VAL A 325 14.26 7.82 15.07
C VAL A 325 13.30 9.02 15.22
N ARG A 326 11.99 8.76 15.36
CA ARG A 326 11.00 9.82 15.50
C ARG A 326 11.08 10.54 16.85
N SER A 327 11.37 9.80 17.93
CA SER A 327 11.61 10.40 19.26
C SER A 327 12.80 11.34 19.23
N LYS A 328 13.89 10.93 18.57
CA LYS A 328 15.10 11.75 18.42
C LYS A 328 14.84 13.02 17.60
N LEU A 329 14.26 12.87 16.40
CA LEU A 329 13.93 14.01 15.54
C LEU A 329 12.96 14.99 16.22
N ALA A 330 12.08 14.51 17.09
CA ALA A 330 11.18 15.37 17.86
C ALA A 330 11.92 16.13 18.97
N ILE A 331 12.84 15.49 19.69
CA ILE A 331 13.65 16.14 20.73
C ILE A 331 14.67 17.11 20.12
N GLU A 332 15.21 16.85 18.94
CA GLU A 332 16.07 17.80 18.23
C GLU A 332 15.32 19.12 17.93
N LYS A 333 14.01 19.04 17.66
CA LYS A 333 13.16 20.19 17.31
C LYS A 333 12.70 21.05 18.49
N ILE A 334 12.78 20.57 19.73
CA ILE A 334 12.42 21.37 20.93
C ILE A 334 13.63 22.11 21.50
N LYS A 335 13.41 23.19 22.26
CA LYS A 335 14.50 23.97 22.87
C LYS A 335 15.05 23.26 24.10
N THR A 336 16.31 23.54 24.45
CA THR A 336 16.91 23.07 25.70
C THR A 336 16.08 23.55 26.89
N GLY A 337 15.68 22.63 27.77
CA GLY A 337 14.78 22.88 28.90
C GLY A 337 13.28 22.74 28.59
N GLU A 338 12.89 22.48 27.33
CA GLU A 338 11.50 22.13 26.99
C GLU A 338 11.23 20.64 27.19
N ARG A 339 9.96 20.34 27.50
CA ARG A 339 9.48 18.99 27.78
C ARG A 339 8.66 18.45 26.62
N LEU A 340 8.93 17.21 26.24
CA LEU A 340 8.20 16.45 25.24
C LEU A 340 7.58 15.23 25.92
N GLU A 341 6.28 15.06 25.73
CA GLU A 341 5.58 13.84 26.11
C GLU A 341 5.58 12.88 24.91
N ILE A 342 5.90 11.62 25.13
CA ILE A 342 5.97 10.58 24.08
C ILE A 342 5.06 9.43 24.48
N LEU A 343 4.14 9.04 23.60
CA LEU A 343 3.28 7.87 23.78
C LEU A 343 3.90 6.66 23.08
N LEU A 344 4.10 5.56 23.80
CA LEU A 344 4.79 4.36 23.30
C LEU A 344 4.00 3.10 23.65
N ASP A 345 3.96 2.13 22.74
CA ASP A 345 3.39 0.82 23.07
C ASP A 345 4.20 0.09 24.15
N ASP A 346 3.55 -0.84 24.84
CA ASP A 346 4.22 -1.76 25.78
C ASP A 346 5.24 -2.66 25.05
N GLY A 347 6.29 -3.08 25.77
CA GLY A 347 7.37 -3.93 25.26
C GLY A 347 8.61 -3.17 24.77
N GLU A 348 9.12 -3.52 23.59
CA GLU A 348 10.38 -2.98 23.06
C GLU A 348 10.40 -1.45 22.86
N PRO A 349 9.31 -0.78 22.43
CA PRO A 349 9.30 0.67 22.24
C PRO A 349 9.66 1.48 23.48
N ILE A 350 9.05 1.16 24.63
CA ILE A 350 9.30 1.87 25.89
C ILE A 350 10.73 1.67 26.37
N VAL A 351 11.27 0.45 26.26
CA VAL A 351 12.64 0.13 26.70
C VAL A 351 13.68 0.81 25.80
N ASN A 352 13.52 0.72 24.49
CA ASN A 352 14.52 1.21 23.54
C ASN A 352 14.56 2.74 23.45
N VAL A 353 13.39 3.40 23.46
CA VAL A 353 13.31 4.86 23.41
C VAL A 353 13.82 5.47 24.71
N THR A 354 13.40 4.97 25.87
CA THR A 354 13.87 5.54 27.15
C THR A 354 15.37 5.32 27.37
N ARG A 355 15.94 4.18 26.96
CA ARG A 355 17.38 3.93 27.01
C ARG A 355 18.14 4.89 26.11
N SER A 356 17.75 5.00 24.84
CA SER A 356 18.38 5.88 23.87
C SER A 356 18.40 7.34 24.30
N LEU A 357 17.29 7.86 24.82
CA LEU A 357 17.21 9.26 25.20
C LEU A 357 18.10 9.57 26.40
N LYS A 358 18.30 8.60 27.30
CA LYS A 358 19.28 8.70 28.40
C LYS A 358 20.72 8.62 27.89
N ASP A 359 21.00 7.71 26.96
CA ASP A 359 22.34 7.54 26.35
C ASP A 359 22.79 8.82 25.61
N GLU A 360 21.84 9.58 25.04
CA GLU A 360 22.09 10.89 24.41
C GLU A 360 22.07 12.08 25.40
N GLY A 361 22.01 11.80 26.70
CA GLY A 361 22.14 12.82 27.76
C GLY A 361 20.86 13.60 28.07
N HIS A 362 19.69 13.15 27.60
CA HIS A 362 18.39 13.74 27.95
C HIS A 362 17.78 13.10 29.20
N THR A 363 16.97 13.86 29.93
CA THR A 363 16.38 13.40 31.19
C THR A 363 14.96 12.88 30.96
N VAL A 364 14.73 11.60 31.21
CA VAL A 364 13.38 11.03 31.30
C VAL A 364 12.82 11.35 32.70
N LEU A 365 11.84 12.25 32.77
CA LEU A 365 11.26 12.75 34.02
C LEU A 365 10.20 11.82 34.60
N LYS A 366 9.36 11.21 33.75
CA LYS A 366 8.25 10.36 34.19
C LYS A 366 7.90 9.32 33.13
N VAL A 367 7.51 8.13 33.59
CA VAL A 367 6.98 7.05 32.76
C VAL A 367 5.71 6.55 33.44
N ASP A 368 4.55 6.92 32.90
CA ASP A 368 3.25 6.54 33.42
C ASP A 368 2.61 5.46 32.52
N PRO A 369 2.22 4.29 33.06
CA PRO A 369 1.41 3.34 32.32
C PRO A 369 -0.05 3.82 32.22
N GLU A 370 -0.62 3.82 31.02
CA GLU A 370 -2.05 4.02 30.76
C GLU A 370 -2.59 2.79 30.00
N ASN A 371 -3.90 2.49 30.10
CA ASN A 371 -4.49 1.24 29.59
C ASN A 371 -4.06 0.88 28.14
N GLY A 372 -3.02 0.05 28.02
CA GLY A 372 -2.47 -0.45 26.74
C GLY A 372 -1.24 0.28 26.19
N TYR A 373 -0.70 1.32 26.84
CA TYR A 373 0.49 2.05 26.39
C TYR A 373 1.20 2.84 27.52
N PHE A 374 2.37 3.42 27.24
CA PHE A 374 3.16 4.22 28.16
C PHE A 374 3.24 5.67 27.73
N ARG A 375 3.14 6.58 28.70
CA ARG A 375 3.39 8.00 28.53
C ARG A 375 4.73 8.36 29.15
N VAL A 376 5.66 8.80 28.32
CA VAL A 376 7.04 9.13 28.72
C VAL A 376 7.23 10.63 28.61
N LEU A 377 7.51 11.29 29.74
CA LEU A 377 7.86 12.70 29.76
C LEU A 377 9.38 12.87 29.74
N VAL A 378 9.90 13.55 28.73
CA VAL A 378 11.33 13.76 28.51
C VAL A 378 11.64 15.26 28.47
N GLU A 379 12.74 15.67 29.10
CA GLU A 379 13.26 17.03 29.08
C GLU A 379 14.58 17.08 28.32
N LYS A 380 14.67 17.97 27.33
CA LYS A 380 15.91 18.15 26.57
C LYS A 380 16.95 18.87 27.41
N ARG A 381 18.09 18.21 27.62
CA ARG A 381 19.32 18.87 28.11
C ARG A 381 20.28 19.19 26.98
N GLN A 382 21.09 20.21 27.20
CA GLN A 382 22.20 20.56 26.31
C GLN A 382 23.22 19.43 26.37
N THR A 383 23.44 18.75 25.25
CA THR A 383 24.53 17.80 25.09
C THR A 383 25.85 18.58 25.18
N CYS A 384 26.60 18.39 26.25
CA CYS A 384 28.01 18.75 26.28
C CYS A 384 28.72 17.80 25.31
N THR A 385 29.17 18.33 24.17
CA THR A 385 30.07 17.63 23.23
C THR A 385 31.34 17.16 23.91
#